data_AF-A0A197K185-F1
#
_entry.id   AF-A0A197K185-F1
#
_cell.length_a   1.000
_cell.length_b   1.000
_cell.length_c   1.000
_cell.angle_alpha   90.00
_cell.angle_beta   90.00
_cell.angle_gamma   90.00
#
_symmetry.space_group_name_H-M   'P 1'
#
loop_
_entity.id
_entity.type
_entity.pdbx_description
1 polymer ?
#
loop_
_entity_poly.entity_id
_entity_poly.type
_entity_poly.pdbx_seq_one_letter_code
_entity_poly.pdbx_strand_id
1 'polypeptide(L)'
;MDQVGIQSPAGGKHDGQDKQCNANHDLKHQQAQEHLRTNVREEAEEEEEEEEEEEFDRYKNNPELLGETRSKATRMFSYDWANGYVSPFRPTPRDILTNMLQLVDFSSTSETNGGSSSVILDLGCGDGLVLVQALETFPRSQLSRAIGVDLDRPLLEVARDRIQQQPQQHPSSTQPQPASECDILSRLELYHGDLTTLQDPLTTIMVPPTSQNTTPSPAATMETLINESSHLFVYLLPEALSKLAPLLLDAMVTKHKVILSMRWEIPELSDYLVHGGEHHQFYIYQSTTQS
;
A
#
# COMPACT_ATOMS: atom_id res chain seq x y z
N MET A 1 -82.73 1.77 -87.70
CA MET A 1 -82.04 2.71 -86.81
C MET A 1 -82.47 2.39 -85.38
N ASP A 2 -82.42 1.12 -84.97
CA ASP A 2 -81.23 0.31 -84.58
C ASP A 2 -80.89 0.62 -83.12
N GLN A 3 -81.48 -0.13 -82.17
CA GLN A 3 -80.90 -1.30 -81.49
C GLN A 3 -79.47 -1.08 -80.99
N VAL A 4 -79.26 -1.31 -79.68
CA VAL A 4 -78.29 -2.25 -79.07
C VAL A 4 -78.22 -1.96 -77.56
N GLY A 5 -78.60 -2.95 -76.75
CA GLY A 5 -78.32 -2.99 -75.31
C GLY A 5 -76.89 -3.47 -75.03
N ILE A 6 -76.42 -3.42 -73.77
CA ILE A 6 -75.28 -4.17 -73.16
C ILE A 6 -75.23 -3.73 -71.68
N GLN A 7 -75.74 -4.57 -70.76
CA GLN A 7 -75.02 -5.44 -69.81
C GLN A 7 -74.35 -4.74 -68.61
N SER A 8 -74.82 -5.15 -67.42
CA SER A 8 -74.13 -5.02 -66.12
C SER A 8 -72.89 -5.91 -66.04
N PRO A 9 -71.87 -5.52 -65.26
CA PRO A 9 -71.01 -6.47 -64.58
C PRO A 9 -71.26 -6.49 -63.07
N ALA A 10 -71.36 -7.72 -62.56
CA ALA A 10 -71.19 -8.09 -61.18
C ALA A 10 -69.70 -8.30 -60.85
N GLY A 11 -69.34 -8.25 -59.56
CA GLY A 11 -68.07 -8.76 -59.01
C GLY A 11 -67.03 -7.66 -58.75
N GLY A 12 -66.29 -7.63 -57.65
CA GLY A 12 -66.12 -8.63 -56.60
C GLY A 12 -65.44 -8.01 -55.38
N LYS A 13 -65.56 -8.70 -54.25
CA LYS A 13 -65.00 -8.35 -52.95
C LYS A 13 -63.46 -8.39 -53.01
N HIS A 14 -62.80 -7.26 -52.81
CA HIS A 14 -61.38 -7.20 -52.46
C HIS A 14 -61.29 -6.94 -50.95
N ASP A 15 -61.27 -8.01 -50.17
CA ASP A 15 -61.28 -7.96 -48.71
C ASP A 15 -60.22 -8.93 -48.16
N GLY A 16 -58.97 -8.72 -48.58
CA GLY A 16 -57.91 -9.70 -48.32
C GLY A 16 -56.45 -9.22 -48.38
N GLN A 17 -56.16 -7.97 -48.77
CA GLN A 17 -54.77 -7.49 -48.85
C GLN A 17 -54.36 -6.56 -47.69
N ASP A 18 -55.30 -5.93 -46.99
CA ASP A 18 -54.96 -5.05 -45.86
C ASP A 18 -54.59 -5.81 -44.57
N LYS A 19 -54.93 -7.10 -44.47
CA LYS A 19 -54.55 -7.90 -43.29
C LYS A 19 -53.10 -8.36 -43.28
N GLN A 20 -52.42 -8.38 -44.44
CA GLN A 20 -51.07 -8.91 -44.54
C GLN A 20 -49.99 -7.84 -44.35
N CYS A 21 -50.31 -6.56 -44.59
CA CYS A 21 -49.40 -5.44 -44.28
C CYS A 21 -49.31 -5.15 -42.76
N ASN A 22 -50.40 -5.32 -42.00
CA ASN A 22 -50.38 -5.07 -40.54
C ASN A 22 -49.59 -6.14 -39.77
N ALA A 23 -49.67 -7.41 -40.16
CA ALA A 23 -48.95 -8.48 -39.47
C ALA A 23 -47.41 -8.33 -39.53
N ASN A 24 -46.89 -7.80 -40.63
CA ASN A 24 -45.45 -7.56 -40.79
C ASN A 24 -44.97 -6.32 -40.01
N HIS A 25 -45.85 -5.35 -39.77
CA HIS A 25 -45.51 -4.18 -38.96
C HIS A 25 -45.47 -4.54 -37.47
N ASP A 26 -46.42 -5.35 -37.01
CA ASP A 26 -46.47 -5.83 -35.62
C ASP A 26 -45.29 -6.74 -35.29
N LEU A 27 -44.88 -7.61 -36.22
CA LEU A 27 -43.72 -8.48 -36.02
C LEU A 27 -42.41 -7.68 -35.88
N LYS A 28 -42.22 -6.65 -36.71
CA LYS A 28 -41.04 -5.77 -36.60
C LYS A 28 -41.04 -4.96 -35.30
N HIS A 29 -42.21 -4.53 -34.85
CA HIS A 29 -42.33 -3.81 -33.59
C HIS A 29 -42.06 -4.73 -32.38
N GLN A 30 -42.53 -5.98 -32.42
CA GLN A 30 -42.21 -6.98 -31.39
C GLN A 30 -40.71 -7.30 -31.36
N GLN A 31 -40.09 -7.53 -32.52
CA GLN A 31 -38.64 -7.80 -32.59
C GLN A 31 -37.80 -6.63 -32.07
N ALA A 32 -38.20 -5.39 -32.37
CA ALA A 32 -37.52 -4.20 -31.86
C ALA A 32 -37.68 -4.05 -30.33
N GLN A 33 -38.84 -4.36 -29.79
CA GLN A 33 -39.07 -4.35 -28.33
C GLN A 33 -38.30 -5.45 -27.60
N GLU A 34 -38.16 -6.62 -28.23
CA GLU A 34 -37.38 -7.73 -27.66
C GLU A 34 -35.89 -7.40 -27.65
N HIS A 35 -35.35 -6.86 -28.74
CA HIS A 35 -33.96 -6.39 -28.80
C HIS A 35 -33.65 -5.31 -27.75
N LEU A 36 -34.57 -4.35 -27.55
CA LEU A 36 -34.40 -3.30 -26.55
C LEU A 36 -34.41 -3.88 -25.11
N ARG A 37 -35.22 -4.91 -24.85
CA ARG A 37 -35.26 -5.59 -23.54
C ARG A 37 -33.99 -6.37 -23.26
N THR A 38 -33.40 -7.00 -24.28
CA THR A 38 -32.14 -7.74 -24.13
C THR A 38 -30.99 -6.78 -23.82
N ASN A 39 -30.87 -5.68 -24.57
CA ASN A 39 -29.80 -4.69 -24.33
C ASN A 39 -29.91 -4.04 -22.94
N VAL A 40 -31.11 -3.66 -22.49
CA VAL A 40 -31.30 -3.08 -21.14
C VAL A 40 -30.97 -4.09 -20.04
N ARG A 41 -31.16 -5.39 -20.31
CA ARG A 41 -30.81 -6.44 -19.37
C ARG A 41 -29.30 -6.70 -19.33
N GLU A 42 -28.64 -6.70 -20.48
CA GLU A 42 -27.17 -6.83 -20.56
C GLU A 42 -26.47 -5.62 -19.93
N GLU A 43 -26.94 -4.40 -20.18
CA GLU A 43 -26.40 -3.18 -19.52
C GLU A 43 -26.64 -3.19 -18.00
N ALA A 44 -27.78 -3.71 -17.54
CA ALA A 44 -28.06 -3.83 -16.10
C ALA A 44 -27.27 -4.97 -15.44
N GLU A 45 -26.99 -6.07 -16.15
CA GLU A 45 -26.13 -7.15 -15.67
C GLU A 45 -24.65 -6.70 -15.66
N GLU A 46 -24.19 -5.90 -16.62
CA GLU A 46 -22.86 -5.26 -16.60
C GLU A 46 -22.73 -4.18 -15.51
N GLU A 47 -23.76 -3.35 -15.28
CA GLU A 47 -23.77 -2.41 -14.14
C GLU A 47 -23.84 -3.13 -12.78
N GLU A 48 -24.55 -4.27 -12.66
CA GLU A 48 -24.53 -5.11 -11.44
C GLU A 48 -23.17 -5.79 -11.24
N GLU A 49 -22.47 -6.22 -12.30
CA GLU A 49 -21.11 -6.76 -12.20
C GLU A 49 -20.07 -5.66 -11.88
N GLU A 50 -20.22 -4.45 -12.40
CA GLU A 50 -19.39 -3.28 -12.03
C GLU A 50 -19.68 -2.77 -10.60
N GLU A 51 -20.92 -2.89 -10.11
CA GLU A 51 -21.26 -2.63 -8.69
C GLU A 51 -20.86 -3.79 -7.75
N GLU A 52 -20.74 -5.04 -8.21
CA GLU A 52 -20.12 -6.13 -7.41
C GLU A 52 -18.58 -6.10 -7.41
N GLU A 53 -17.97 -5.39 -8.36
CA GLU A 53 -16.59 -4.89 -8.24
C GLU A 53 -16.49 -3.62 -7.37
N GLU A 54 -17.53 -3.29 -6.56
CA GLU A 54 -17.39 -2.46 -5.36
C GLU A 54 -16.33 -3.08 -4.44
N GLU A 55 -15.11 -2.57 -4.61
CA GLU A 55 -14.03 -2.50 -3.64
C GLU A 55 -13.97 -3.74 -2.74
N PHE A 56 -13.20 -4.75 -3.17
CA PHE A 56 -12.83 -5.90 -2.35
C PHE A 56 -12.14 -5.40 -1.07
N ASP A 57 -12.95 -4.97 -0.11
CA ASP A 57 -12.53 -4.40 1.14
C ASP A 57 -12.00 -5.57 1.96
N ARG A 58 -10.69 -5.78 1.87
CA ARG A 58 -9.96 -6.81 2.63
C ARG A 58 -10.20 -6.68 4.14
N TYR A 59 -10.74 -5.56 4.65
CA TYR A 59 -11.13 -5.37 6.04
C TYR A 59 -12.51 -5.97 6.39
N LYS A 60 -13.39 -6.23 5.42
CA LYS A 60 -14.68 -6.91 5.62
C LYS A 60 -14.50 -8.38 6.03
N ASN A 61 -13.42 -9.00 5.55
CA ASN A 61 -13.08 -10.41 5.80
C ASN A 61 -12.13 -10.63 6.98
N ASN A 62 -11.63 -9.57 7.63
CA ASN A 62 -10.74 -9.65 8.79
C ASN A 62 -11.21 -8.71 9.93
N PRO A 63 -12.42 -8.91 10.48
CA PRO A 63 -13.05 -8.00 11.45
C PRO A 63 -12.25 -7.84 12.76
N GLU A 64 -11.44 -8.82 13.12
CA GLU A 64 -10.53 -8.78 14.28
C GLU A 64 -9.46 -7.69 14.15
N LEU A 65 -9.04 -7.32 12.94
CA LEU A 65 -8.05 -6.25 12.70
C LEU A 65 -8.55 -4.84 13.05
N LEU A 66 -9.87 -4.68 13.23
CA LEU A 66 -10.49 -3.43 13.68
C LEU A 66 -10.74 -3.41 15.19
N GLY A 67 -10.72 -4.58 15.85
CA GLY A 67 -11.03 -4.72 17.28
C GLY A 67 -9.89 -4.32 18.21
N GLU A 68 -8.64 -4.34 17.73
CA GLU A 68 -7.45 -4.09 18.55
C GLU A 68 -6.94 -2.64 18.51
N THR A 69 -7.44 -1.83 17.58
CA THR A 69 -7.11 -0.39 17.50
C THR A 69 -8.09 0.43 18.33
N ARG A 70 -7.59 1.31 19.22
CA ARG A 70 -8.41 2.24 20.02
C ARG A 70 -9.40 3.00 19.13
N SER A 71 -10.56 3.33 19.70
CA SER A 71 -11.74 3.89 19.02
C SER A 71 -11.43 4.91 17.92
N LYS A 72 -11.96 4.63 16.73
CA LYS A 72 -11.88 5.40 15.48
C LYS A 72 -11.98 6.92 15.66
N ALA A 73 -11.15 7.66 14.93
CA ALA A 73 -11.49 9.01 14.52
C ALA A 73 -12.88 8.98 13.84
N THR A 74 -13.82 9.79 14.33
CA THR A 74 -15.26 9.71 14.02
C THR A 74 -15.63 10.13 12.59
N ARG A 75 -14.63 10.36 11.73
CA ARG A 75 -14.78 10.82 10.35
C ARG A 75 -13.71 10.16 9.49
N MET A 76 -14.07 9.07 8.81
CA MET A 76 -13.35 8.62 7.63
C MET A 76 -13.70 9.60 6.51
N PHE A 77 -12.89 10.63 6.33
CA PHE A 77 -12.91 11.40 5.09
C PHE A 77 -11.84 10.81 4.18
N SER A 78 -12.21 10.70 2.90
CA SER A 78 -11.40 10.38 1.72
C SER A 78 -9.90 10.62 1.86
N TYR A 79 -9.11 9.63 1.45
CA TYR A 79 -7.65 9.57 1.46
C TYR A 79 -7.02 10.54 0.46
N ASP A 80 -7.00 11.82 0.78
CA ASP A 80 -6.24 12.79 -0.01
C ASP A 80 -4.79 12.90 0.49
N TRP A 81 -3.97 11.94 0.08
CA TRP A 81 -2.53 11.97 0.34
C TRP A 81 -1.83 13.20 -0.25
N ALA A 82 -2.40 13.84 -1.28
CA ALA A 82 -1.85 15.09 -1.82
C ALA A 82 -2.12 16.29 -0.89
N ASN A 83 -3.05 16.15 0.06
CA ASN A 83 -3.39 17.16 1.07
C ASN A 83 -3.02 16.75 2.52
N GLY A 84 -2.19 15.72 2.70
CA GLY A 84 -1.58 15.41 4.00
C GLY A 84 -2.42 14.59 4.98
N TYR A 85 -3.37 13.78 4.51
CA TYR A 85 -4.10 12.85 5.39
C TYR A 85 -3.30 11.57 5.65
N VAL A 86 -3.09 11.27 6.93
CA VAL A 86 -2.36 10.11 7.44
C VAL A 86 -3.29 8.89 7.45
N SER A 87 -2.88 7.78 6.83
CA SER A 87 -3.58 6.50 6.96
C SER A 87 -3.71 6.11 8.44
N PRO A 88 -4.84 5.55 8.90
CA PRO A 88 -4.98 5.14 10.29
C PRO A 88 -3.83 4.21 10.69
N PHE A 89 -3.06 4.62 11.70
CA PHE A 89 -1.98 3.81 12.23
C PHE A 89 -2.52 2.45 12.69
N ARG A 90 -1.91 1.37 12.19
CA ARG A 90 -2.23 0.01 12.60
C ARG A 90 -0.95 -0.69 13.04
N PRO A 91 -0.79 -1.01 14.33
CA PRO A 91 0.41 -1.71 14.78
C PRO A 91 0.49 -3.06 14.07
N THR A 92 1.68 -3.41 13.60
CA THR A 92 1.94 -4.73 13.03
C THR A 92 1.97 -5.77 14.17
N PRO A 93 1.22 -6.88 14.05
CA PRO A 93 1.31 -7.99 15.00
C PRO A 93 2.76 -8.47 15.21
N ARG A 94 3.13 -8.78 16.45
CA ARG A 94 4.52 -9.08 16.85
C ARG A 94 5.08 -10.33 16.20
N ASP A 95 4.25 -11.34 15.99
CA ASP A 95 4.61 -12.59 15.30
C ASP A 95 5.00 -12.33 13.85
N ILE A 96 4.24 -11.49 13.13
CA ILE A 96 4.57 -11.06 11.77
C ILE A 96 5.90 -10.32 11.74
N LEU A 97 6.09 -9.35 12.65
CA LEU A 97 7.36 -8.63 12.76
C LEU A 97 8.54 -9.57 13.05
N THR A 98 8.35 -10.54 13.93
CA THR A 98 9.39 -11.52 14.26
C THR A 98 9.76 -12.35 13.03
N ASN A 99 8.76 -12.89 12.32
CA ASN A 99 8.98 -13.68 11.10
C ASN A 99 9.67 -12.86 10.01
N MET A 100 9.20 -11.63 9.80
CA MET A 100 9.77 -10.68 8.85
C MET A 100 11.24 -10.42 9.17
N LEU A 101 11.57 -10.01 10.40
CA LEU A 101 12.94 -9.71 10.81
C LEU A 101 13.85 -10.94 10.69
N GLN A 102 13.37 -12.15 10.96
CA GLN A 102 14.14 -13.38 10.80
C GLN A 102 14.56 -13.68 9.35
N LEU A 103 13.82 -13.17 8.36
CA LEU A 103 14.14 -13.36 6.94
C LEU A 103 15.02 -12.24 6.37
N VAL A 104 15.18 -11.12 7.08
CA VAL A 104 16.03 -10.03 6.64
C VAL A 104 17.49 -10.37 6.92
N ASP A 105 18.28 -10.48 5.86
CA ASP A 105 19.71 -10.71 5.96
C ASP A 105 20.51 -9.40 6.02
N PHE A 106 20.83 -8.98 7.25
CA PHE A 106 21.71 -7.81 7.48
C PHE A 106 23.20 -8.08 7.23
N SER A 107 23.61 -9.31 6.87
CA SER A 107 25.01 -9.67 6.66
C SER A 107 25.48 -9.49 5.21
N SER A 108 24.59 -9.67 4.23
CA SER A 108 24.92 -9.61 2.79
C SER A 108 25.31 -8.22 2.28
N THR A 109 24.84 -7.14 2.92
CA THR A 109 25.13 -5.76 2.48
C THR A 109 26.52 -5.25 2.87
N SER A 110 27.27 -6.03 3.65
CA SER A 110 28.59 -5.65 4.16
C SER A 110 29.68 -5.61 3.08
N GLU A 111 29.58 -6.49 2.06
CA GLU A 111 30.64 -6.65 1.06
C GLU A 111 30.70 -5.49 0.06
N THR A 112 29.56 -4.90 -0.29
CA THR A 112 29.49 -3.80 -1.28
C THR A 112 29.78 -2.43 -0.69
N ASN A 113 29.58 -2.24 0.62
CA ASN A 113 29.74 -0.95 1.31
C ASN A 113 30.94 -0.92 2.28
N GLY A 114 31.98 -1.71 1.99
CA GLY A 114 33.28 -1.62 2.68
C GLY A 114 33.25 -2.07 4.14
N GLY A 115 32.40 -3.03 4.51
CA GLY A 115 32.36 -3.60 5.86
C GLY A 115 31.50 -2.83 6.87
N SER A 116 30.71 -1.85 6.41
CA SER A 116 29.83 -1.07 7.28
C SER A 116 28.64 -1.93 7.74
N SER A 117 28.26 -1.80 9.02
CA SER A 117 27.07 -2.45 9.59
C SER A 117 25.79 -1.88 8.97
N SER A 118 24.74 -2.70 8.93
CA SER A 118 23.49 -2.33 8.27
C SER A 118 22.75 -1.21 8.99
N VAL A 119 22.02 -0.44 8.20
CA VAL A 119 21.13 0.65 8.65
C VAL A 119 19.74 0.41 8.05
N ILE A 120 18.71 0.46 8.90
CA ILE A 120 17.30 0.41 8.49
C ILE A 120 16.75 1.83 8.39
N LEU A 121 16.00 2.11 7.33
CA LEU A 121 15.14 3.28 7.19
C LEU A 121 13.69 2.81 6.99
N ASP A 122 12.81 3.16 7.93
CA ASP A 122 11.38 2.81 7.91
C ASP A 122 10.54 4.03 7.52
N LEU A 123 9.87 3.92 6.37
CA LEU A 123 9.07 4.96 5.74
C LEU A 123 7.60 4.79 6.13
N GLY A 124 7.10 5.71 6.95
CA GLY A 124 5.82 5.57 7.64
C GLY A 124 5.95 4.73 8.92
N CYS A 125 6.95 5.03 9.74
CA CYS A 125 7.31 4.20 10.89
C CYS A 125 6.27 4.22 12.03
N GLY A 126 5.30 5.14 11.99
CA GLY A 126 4.24 5.28 12.97
C GLY A 126 4.75 5.45 14.40
N ASP A 127 4.43 4.48 15.26
CA ASP A 127 4.85 4.49 16.66
C ASP A 127 6.27 3.94 16.92
N GLY A 128 7.01 3.62 15.85
CA GLY A 128 8.40 3.16 15.93
C GLY A 128 8.58 1.73 16.44
N LEU A 129 7.50 0.96 16.66
CA LEU A 129 7.59 -0.40 17.20
C LEU A 129 8.50 -1.31 16.37
N VAL A 130 8.44 -1.22 15.04
CA VAL A 130 9.26 -2.01 14.12
C VAL A 130 10.74 -1.74 14.34
N LEU A 131 11.11 -0.47 14.48
CA LEU A 131 12.49 -0.04 14.69
C LEU A 131 13.03 -0.50 16.04
N VAL A 132 12.23 -0.36 17.10
CA VAL A 132 12.59 -0.84 18.45
C VAL A 132 12.79 -2.36 18.43
N GLN A 133 11.83 -3.10 17.87
CA GLN A 133 11.93 -4.56 17.76
C GLN A 133 13.16 -4.99 16.96
N ALA A 134 13.49 -4.29 15.86
CA ALA A 134 14.70 -4.57 15.09
C ALA A 134 15.97 -4.33 15.91
N LEU A 135 16.08 -3.21 16.63
CA LEU A 135 17.23 -2.90 17.48
C LEU A 135 17.40 -3.86 18.66
N GLU A 136 16.29 -4.36 19.21
CA GLU A 136 16.29 -5.41 20.25
C GLU A 136 16.71 -6.77 19.69
N THR A 137 16.29 -7.08 18.46
CA THR A 137 16.55 -8.37 17.80
C THR A 137 17.99 -8.48 17.30
N PHE A 138 18.54 -7.39 16.76
CA PHE A 138 19.84 -7.39 16.10
C PHE A 138 20.92 -6.67 16.91
N PRO A 139 22.06 -7.32 17.18
CA PRO A 139 23.18 -6.67 17.82
C PRO A 139 23.74 -5.57 16.93
N ARG A 140 24.45 -4.61 17.54
CA ARG A 140 25.07 -3.47 16.86
C ARG A 140 26.03 -3.86 15.73
N SER A 141 26.64 -5.05 15.81
CA SER A 141 27.51 -5.58 14.76
C SER A 141 26.75 -5.95 13.47
N GLN A 142 25.45 -6.22 13.55
CA GLN A 142 24.59 -6.51 12.39
C GLN A 142 23.80 -5.27 11.99
N LEU A 143 23.19 -4.57 12.94
CA LEU A 143 22.39 -3.38 12.71
C LEU A 143 23.00 -2.20 13.49
N SER A 144 23.68 -1.25 12.85
CA SER A 144 24.23 -0.11 13.60
C SER A 144 23.17 0.88 14.01
N ARG A 145 22.16 1.10 13.16
CA ARG A 145 21.23 2.22 13.29
C ARG A 145 19.87 1.90 12.69
N ALA A 146 18.83 2.46 13.29
CA ALA A 146 17.46 2.40 12.80
C ALA A 146 16.90 3.82 12.72
N ILE A 147 16.31 4.16 11.58
CA ILE A 147 15.83 5.50 11.26
C ILE A 147 14.35 5.40 10.90
N GLY A 148 13.50 6.18 11.56
CA GLY A 148 12.08 6.26 11.26
C GLY A 148 11.71 7.63 10.70
N VAL A 149 10.90 7.63 9.65
CA VAL A 149 10.31 8.86 9.09
C VAL A 149 8.79 8.70 9.06
N ASP A 150 8.07 9.69 9.56
CA ASP A 150 6.60 9.73 9.47
C ASP A 150 6.08 11.16 9.25
N LEU A 151 4.88 11.26 8.68
CA LEU A 151 4.19 12.53 8.44
C LEU A 151 3.41 12.99 9.70
N ASP A 152 3.05 12.06 10.60
CA ASP A 152 2.31 12.38 11.83
C ASP A 152 3.26 12.74 12.98
N ARG A 153 3.56 14.05 13.10
CA ARG A 153 4.41 14.57 14.18
C ARG A 153 3.91 14.21 15.59
N PRO A 154 2.62 14.41 15.94
CA PRO A 154 2.09 13.94 17.23
C PRO A 154 2.35 12.45 17.51
N LEU A 155 2.17 11.58 16.53
CA LEU A 155 2.44 10.14 16.68
C LEU A 155 3.92 9.87 16.99
N LEU A 156 4.84 10.53 16.30
CA LEU A 156 6.28 10.43 16.54
C LEU A 156 6.70 10.97 17.92
N GLU A 157 6.06 12.05 18.40
CA GLU A 157 6.32 12.57 19.75
C GLU A 157 5.88 11.57 20.83
N VAL A 158 4.72 10.92 20.64
CA VAL A 158 4.26 9.84 21.53
C VAL A 158 5.18 8.62 21.46
N ALA A 159 5.68 8.27 20.26
CA ALA A 159 6.65 7.19 20.07
C ALA A 159 7.94 7.48 20.85
N ARG A 160 8.52 8.67 20.66
CA ARG A 160 9.71 9.13 21.40
C ARG A 160 9.50 9.02 22.90
N ASP A 161 8.41 9.59 23.41
CA ASP A 161 8.13 9.61 24.85
C ASP A 161 8.01 8.19 25.41
N ARG A 162 7.33 7.28 24.69
CA ARG A 162 7.21 5.87 25.08
C ARG A 162 8.57 5.17 25.14
N ILE A 163 9.42 5.38 24.13
CA ILE A 163 10.74 4.76 24.02
C ILE A 163 11.67 5.28 25.12
N GLN A 164 11.59 6.57 25.44
CA GLN A 164 12.38 7.20 26.51
C GLN A 164 11.88 6.87 27.92
N GLN A 165 10.60 6.54 28.07
CA GLN A 165 9.98 6.27 29.37
C GLN A 165 9.81 4.77 29.65
N GLN A 166 10.24 3.88 28.74
CA GLN A 166 10.01 2.45 28.87
C GLN A 166 10.65 1.94 30.19
N PRO A 167 9.84 1.55 31.19
CA PRO A 167 10.39 1.12 32.47
C PRO A 167 11.12 -0.20 32.27
N GLN A 168 12.33 -0.29 32.83
CA GLN A 168 13.16 -1.50 32.84
C GLN A 168 12.34 -2.71 33.30
N GLN A 169 11.81 -3.49 32.36
CA GLN A 169 11.10 -4.71 32.73
C GLN A 169 12.14 -5.77 33.09
N HIS A 170 12.32 -5.89 34.41
CA HIS A 170 13.16 -6.78 35.20
C HIS A 170 13.98 -7.90 34.50
N PRO A 171 15.29 -7.99 34.81
CA PRO A 171 16.23 -8.99 34.28
C PRO A 171 16.14 -10.32 35.07
N SER A 172 15.08 -11.10 34.89
CA SER A 172 14.93 -12.39 35.59
C SER A 172 14.84 -13.63 34.69
N SER A 173 15.05 -13.51 33.38
CA SER A 173 15.12 -14.67 32.49
C SER A 173 16.54 -14.86 31.93
N THR A 174 17.04 -16.09 31.99
CA THR A 174 18.31 -16.59 31.42
C THR A 174 18.36 -16.60 29.88
N GLN A 175 17.49 -15.83 29.22
CA GLN A 175 17.51 -15.65 27.77
C GLN A 175 18.56 -14.59 27.39
N PRO A 176 19.08 -14.61 26.14
CA PRO A 176 19.94 -13.55 25.62
C PRO A 176 19.35 -12.19 25.98
N GLN A 177 20.14 -11.37 26.68
CA GLN A 177 19.63 -10.10 27.18
C GLN A 177 19.30 -9.20 25.98
N PRO A 178 18.08 -8.65 25.91
CA PRO A 178 17.75 -7.66 24.89
C PRO A 178 18.74 -6.50 24.97
N ALA A 179 18.97 -5.82 23.84
CA ALA A 179 19.75 -4.60 23.81
C ALA A 179 19.32 -3.70 24.99
N SER A 180 20.28 -3.25 25.80
CA SER A 180 19.96 -2.35 26.91
C SER A 180 19.26 -1.11 26.34
N GLU A 181 18.31 -0.54 27.07
CA GLU A 181 17.60 0.70 26.69
C GLU A 181 18.56 1.81 26.21
N CYS A 182 19.72 1.94 26.86
CA CYS A 182 20.79 2.86 26.49
C CYS A 182 21.35 2.59 25.08
N ASP A 183 21.43 1.32 24.67
CA ASP A 183 21.86 0.95 23.33
C ASP A 183 20.81 1.32 22.28
N ILE A 184 19.52 1.05 22.53
CA ILE A 184 18.42 1.42 21.62
C ILE A 184 18.41 2.93 21.39
N LEU A 185 18.40 3.74 22.46
CA LEU A 185 18.41 5.20 22.37
C LEU A 185 19.66 5.76 21.69
N SER A 186 20.78 5.01 21.70
CA SER A 186 22.01 5.41 21.00
C SER A 186 22.03 5.08 19.50
N ARG A 187 21.04 4.32 19.02
CA ARG A 187 20.97 3.77 17.65
C ARG A 187 19.68 4.15 16.91
N LEU A 188 18.72 4.78 17.58
CA LEU A 188 17.42 5.12 17.01
C LEU A 188 17.31 6.61 16.68
N GLU A 189 16.87 6.90 15.48
CA GLU A 189 16.57 8.25 14.98
C GLU A 189 15.11 8.32 14.51
N LEU A 190 14.44 9.44 14.80
CA LEU A 190 13.08 9.72 14.33
C LEU A 190 13.02 11.11 13.70
N TYR A 191 12.44 11.17 12.51
CA TYR A 191 12.27 12.38 11.73
C TYR A 191 10.81 12.56 11.32
N HIS A 192 10.37 13.80 11.32
CA HIS A 192 9.07 14.22 10.79
C HIS A 192 9.28 14.88 9.43
N GLY A 193 8.55 14.43 8.41
CA GLY A 193 8.53 15.08 7.11
C GLY A 193 7.78 14.29 6.05
N ASP A 194 7.73 14.87 4.85
CA ASP A 194 7.08 14.28 3.68
C ASP A 194 8.03 13.28 3.00
N LEU A 195 7.55 12.08 2.75
CA LEU A 195 8.30 11.00 2.11
C LEU A 195 8.49 11.25 0.61
N THR A 196 7.70 12.15 0.01
CA THR A 196 7.69 12.45 -1.41
C THR A 196 8.65 13.57 -1.82
N THR A 197 9.16 14.35 -0.86
CA THR A 197 10.11 15.45 -1.13
C THR A 197 11.53 15.08 -0.72
N LEU A 198 12.37 14.76 -1.72
CA LEU A 198 13.69 14.17 -1.48
C LEU A 198 14.71 15.14 -0.86
N GLN A 199 14.64 16.42 -1.23
CA GLN A 199 15.61 17.44 -0.84
C GLN A 199 15.12 18.35 0.29
N ASP A 200 13.85 18.26 0.66
CA ASP A 200 13.33 19.08 1.75
C ASP A 200 13.94 18.62 3.08
N PRO A 201 14.32 19.57 3.95
CA PRO A 201 14.89 19.24 5.25
C PRO A 201 13.82 18.60 6.14
N LEU A 202 14.16 17.45 6.70
CA LEU A 202 13.33 16.76 7.68
C LEU A 202 13.47 17.41 9.06
N THR A 203 12.38 17.41 9.82
CA THR A 203 12.38 17.91 11.19
C THR A 203 12.79 16.78 12.14
N THR A 204 13.87 16.97 12.89
CA THR A 204 14.29 15.98 13.90
C THR A 204 13.32 15.90 15.07
N ILE A 205 12.87 14.68 15.39
CA ILE A 205 12.07 14.37 16.59
C ILE A 205 12.94 13.73 17.67
N MET A 206 13.82 12.81 17.27
CA MET A 206 14.74 12.11 18.17
C MET A 206 16.03 11.76 17.43
N VAL A 207 17.17 12.01 18.06
CA VAL A 207 18.50 11.57 17.60
C VAL A 207 19.34 11.14 18.82
N PRO A 208 20.34 10.26 18.64
CA PRO A 208 21.24 9.85 19.70
C PRO A 208 21.91 11.06 20.38
N PRO A 209 22.06 11.06 21.72
CA PRO A 209 22.69 12.16 22.46
C PRO A 209 24.12 12.47 22.00
N THR A 210 24.85 11.44 21.56
CA THR A 210 26.23 11.56 21.08
C THR A 210 26.36 12.41 19.81
N SER A 211 25.27 12.57 19.05
CA SER A 211 25.26 13.33 17.79
C SER A 211 25.10 14.84 17.99
N GLN A 212 24.87 15.32 19.22
CA GLN A 212 24.56 16.75 19.48
C GLN A 212 25.79 17.65 19.66
N ASN A 213 27.00 17.10 19.83
CA ASN A 213 28.21 17.87 20.17
C ASN A 213 29.19 18.09 19.01
N THR A 214 28.87 17.61 17.81
CA THR A 214 29.68 17.81 16.61
C THR A 214 29.17 19.00 15.80
N THR A 215 30.06 19.60 15.00
CA THR A 215 29.78 20.65 14.01
C THR A 215 28.40 20.45 13.35
N PRO A 216 27.59 21.51 13.13
CA PRO A 216 26.26 21.35 12.55
C PRO A 216 26.34 20.55 11.26
N SER A 217 25.84 19.31 11.32
CA SER A 217 25.65 18.47 10.14
C SER A 217 24.64 19.15 9.23
N PRO A 218 24.74 19.01 7.90
CA PRO A 218 23.62 19.37 7.03
C PRO A 218 22.32 18.74 7.54
N ALA A 219 21.21 19.47 7.38
CA ALA A 219 19.89 18.96 7.75
C ALA A 219 19.64 17.64 7.00
N ALA A 220 19.12 16.65 7.71
CA ALA A 220 18.77 15.36 7.11
C ALA A 220 17.67 15.57 6.06
N THR A 221 17.79 14.93 4.91
CA THR A 221 16.75 14.87 3.88
C THR A 221 16.43 13.41 3.57
N MET A 222 15.30 13.16 2.92
CA MET A 222 14.96 11.79 2.49
C MET A 222 16.05 11.18 1.60
N GLU A 223 16.65 11.97 0.71
CA GLU A 223 17.76 11.53 -0.14
C GLU A 223 18.98 11.09 0.68
N THR A 224 19.40 11.86 1.69
CA THR A 224 20.57 11.51 2.50
C THR A 224 20.30 10.24 3.32
N LEU A 225 19.11 10.12 3.91
CA LEU A 225 18.75 8.94 4.71
C LEU A 225 18.66 7.67 3.84
N ILE A 226 18.12 7.76 2.62
CA ILE A 226 18.11 6.64 1.67
C ILE A 226 19.53 6.25 1.29
N ASN A 227 20.42 7.22 1.05
CA ASN A 227 21.81 6.92 0.70
C ASN A 227 22.54 6.19 1.82
N GLU A 228 22.32 6.62 3.07
CA GLU A 228 22.95 6.06 4.28
C GLU A 228 22.36 4.73 4.74
N SER A 229 21.13 4.42 4.35
CA SER A 229 20.47 3.17 4.72
C SER A 229 20.91 2.01 3.83
N SER A 230 20.72 0.78 4.31
CA SER A 230 20.95 -0.45 3.55
C SER A 230 19.64 -1.18 3.26
N HIS A 231 18.66 -1.00 4.16
CA HIS A 231 17.37 -1.64 4.13
C HIS A 231 16.30 -0.55 4.24
N LEU A 232 15.33 -0.61 3.33
CA LEU A 232 14.17 0.28 3.32
C LEU A 232 12.94 -0.52 3.71
N PHE A 233 12.28 -0.12 4.80
CA PHE A 233 11.03 -0.72 5.24
C PHE A 233 9.91 0.24 4.83
N VAL A 234 8.84 -0.29 4.26
CA VAL A 234 7.68 0.48 3.85
C VAL A 234 6.41 -0.19 4.32
N TYR A 235 5.52 0.58 4.94
CA TYR A 235 4.22 0.10 5.37
C TYR A 235 3.15 1.12 5.04
N LEU A 236 2.88 1.22 3.75
CA LEU A 236 2.04 2.26 3.17
C LEU A 236 0.89 1.63 2.37
N LEU A 237 -0.17 2.40 2.13
CA LEU A 237 -1.26 1.98 1.26
C LEU A 237 -0.79 1.86 -0.20
N PRO A 238 -1.45 1.05 -1.04
CA PRO A 238 -1.07 0.84 -2.43
C PRO A 238 -0.81 2.13 -3.22
N GLU A 239 -1.64 3.17 -3.04
CA GLU A 239 -1.50 4.44 -3.77
C GLU A 239 -0.22 5.19 -3.37
N ALA A 240 0.16 5.11 -2.10
CA ALA A 240 1.41 5.70 -1.61
C ALA A 240 2.62 4.87 -2.08
N LEU A 241 2.50 3.54 -2.12
CA LEU A 241 3.52 2.67 -2.69
C LEU A 241 3.77 2.96 -4.17
N SER A 242 2.71 3.09 -4.99
CA SER A 242 2.85 3.43 -6.41
C SER A 242 3.54 4.80 -6.61
N LYS A 243 3.29 5.78 -5.73
CA LYS A 243 3.99 7.08 -5.78
C LYS A 243 5.47 6.97 -5.43
N LEU A 244 5.82 6.11 -4.47
CA LEU A 244 7.21 5.88 -4.05
C LEU A 244 7.93 4.86 -4.94
N ALA A 245 7.23 4.08 -5.76
CA ALA A 245 7.81 3.02 -6.57
C ALA A 245 9.02 3.47 -7.41
N PRO A 246 9.03 4.64 -8.08
CA PRO A 246 10.22 5.10 -8.82
C PRO A 246 11.44 5.33 -7.92
N LEU A 247 11.23 5.87 -6.71
CA LEU A 247 12.28 6.11 -5.73
C LEU A 247 12.83 4.79 -5.17
N LEU A 248 11.92 3.86 -4.84
CA LEU A 248 12.27 2.54 -4.34
C LEU A 248 13.05 1.75 -5.40
N LEU A 249 12.60 1.79 -6.65
CA LEU A 249 13.29 1.15 -7.76
C LEU A 249 14.71 1.74 -7.96
N ASP A 250 14.87 3.06 -7.95
CA ASP A 250 16.20 3.69 -8.00
C ASP A 250 17.07 3.22 -6.84
N ALA A 251 16.58 3.30 -5.60
CA ALA A 251 17.34 2.88 -4.42
C ALA A 251 17.81 1.42 -4.53
N MET A 252 16.95 0.51 -4.99
CA MET A 252 17.31 -0.89 -5.16
C MET A 252 18.28 -1.13 -6.31
N VAL A 253 18.05 -0.54 -7.48
CA VAL A 253 18.83 -0.81 -8.69
C VAL A 253 20.18 -0.10 -8.65
N THR A 254 20.21 1.18 -8.28
CA THR A 254 21.43 2.01 -8.36
C THR A 254 22.22 1.99 -7.06
N LYS A 255 21.56 1.77 -5.92
CA LYS A 255 22.17 1.82 -4.58
C LYS A 255 22.17 0.47 -3.86
N HIS A 256 21.69 -0.60 -4.53
CA HIS A 256 21.66 -1.97 -4.03
C HIS A 256 21.00 -2.11 -2.65
N LYS A 257 19.93 -1.34 -2.40
CA LYS A 257 19.15 -1.47 -1.16
C LYS A 257 18.25 -2.71 -1.19
N VAL A 258 18.03 -3.30 -0.03
CA VAL A 258 16.96 -4.29 0.19
C VAL A 258 15.69 -3.53 0.56
N ILE A 259 14.57 -3.85 -0.07
CA ILE A 259 13.28 -3.23 0.24
C ILE A 259 12.37 -4.27 0.86
N LEU A 260 11.69 -3.88 1.94
CA LEU A 260 10.70 -4.69 2.59
C LEU A 260 9.36 -3.94 2.63
N SER A 261 8.32 -4.51 2.03
CA SER A 261 6.97 -3.96 2.06
C SER A 261 6.06 -4.80 2.94
N MET A 262 5.31 -4.13 3.81
CA MET A 262 4.34 -4.77 4.68
C MET A 262 2.94 -4.75 4.06
N ARG A 263 2.25 -5.89 4.12
CA ARG A 263 0.89 -6.17 3.62
C ARG A 263 0.66 -6.08 2.11
N TRP A 264 1.30 -5.15 1.43
CA TRP A 264 1.03 -4.87 0.02
C TRP A 264 2.27 -5.15 -0.81
N GLU A 265 2.07 -5.84 -1.92
CA GLU A 265 3.07 -5.94 -2.97
C GLU A 265 3.25 -4.56 -3.62
N ILE A 266 4.45 -4.33 -4.16
CA ILE A 266 4.79 -3.21 -5.03
C ILE A 266 4.94 -3.78 -6.45
N PRO A 267 3.90 -3.73 -7.30
CA PRO A 267 3.90 -4.40 -8.61
C PRO A 267 5.08 -4.00 -9.50
N GLU A 268 5.53 -2.76 -9.41
CA GLU A 268 6.66 -2.21 -10.16
C GLU A 268 8.02 -2.83 -9.79
N LEU A 269 8.09 -3.53 -8.64
CA LEU A 269 9.28 -4.23 -8.14
C LEU A 269 9.15 -5.76 -8.28
N SER A 270 8.10 -6.28 -8.92
CA SER A 270 7.81 -7.72 -9.01
C SER A 270 8.97 -8.57 -9.57
N ASP A 271 9.73 -8.04 -10.53
CA ASP A 271 10.92 -8.70 -11.10
C ASP A 271 12.06 -8.92 -10.08
N TYR A 272 11.99 -8.25 -8.93
CA TYR A 272 12.99 -8.28 -7.87
C TYR A 272 12.48 -8.97 -6.60
N LEU A 273 11.28 -9.54 -6.63
CA LEU A 273 10.65 -10.19 -5.49
C LEU A 273 11.40 -11.48 -5.12
N VAL A 274 12.02 -11.51 -3.93
CA VAL A 274 12.72 -12.70 -3.40
C VAL A 274 11.88 -13.46 -2.38
N HIS A 275 10.93 -12.79 -1.73
CA HIS A 275 10.01 -13.40 -0.77
C HIS A 275 8.66 -12.70 -0.84
N GLY A 276 7.57 -13.45 -1.01
CA GLY A 276 6.21 -12.92 -1.08
C GLY A 276 5.22 -13.91 -1.72
N GLY A 277 4.01 -13.44 -2.02
CA GLY A 277 2.94 -14.19 -2.70
C GLY A 277 1.58 -14.00 -2.05
N GLU A 278 0.54 -14.64 -2.61
CA GLU A 278 -0.89 -14.42 -2.31
C GLU A 278 -1.29 -14.56 -0.82
N HIS A 279 -0.47 -15.24 -0.01
CA HIS A 279 -0.73 -15.46 1.41
C HIS A 279 0.32 -14.84 2.34
N HIS A 280 1.26 -14.06 1.80
CA HIS A 280 2.31 -13.45 2.60
C HIS A 280 1.86 -12.09 3.13
N GLN A 281 2.22 -11.82 4.38
CA GLN A 281 1.90 -10.55 5.05
C GLN A 281 2.98 -9.49 4.85
N PHE A 282 4.07 -9.84 4.16
CA PHE A 282 5.16 -8.95 3.78
C PHE A 282 5.87 -9.47 2.54
N TYR A 283 6.61 -8.58 1.89
CA TYR A 283 7.31 -8.79 0.63
C TYR A 283 8.73 -8.28 0.77
N ILE A 284 9.71 -9.04 0.27
CA ILE A 284 11.12 -8.65 0.25
C ILE A 284 11.57 -8.57 -1.20
N TYR A 285 12.18 -7.44 -1.55
CA TYR A 285 12.72 -7.16 -2.87
C TYR A 285 14.22 -6.93 -2.78
N GLN A 286 14.97 -7.53 -3.70
CA GLN A 286 16.40 -7.42 -3.75
C GLN A 286 16.90 -7.51 -5.18
N SER A 287 17.82 -6.62 -5.55
CA SER A 287 18.54 -6.74 -6.82
C SER A 287 19.45 -7.96 -6.78
N THR A 288 19.16 -8.97 -7.59
CA THR A 288 20.13 -10.04 -7.86
C THR A 288 21.26 -9.45 -8.66
N THR A 289 22.41 -9.24 -8.04
CA THR A 289 23.65 -8.98 -8.79
C THR A 289 23.85 -10.19 -9.70
N GLN A 290 23.61 -10.03 -11.02
CA GLN A 290 24.04 -11.04 -11.98
C GLN A 290 25.57 -11.14 -11.81
N SER A 291 25.99 -12.25 -11.21
CA SER A 291 27.39 -12.56 -10.92
C SER A 291 28.14 -12.82 -12.22
#